data_AF-A0A9P6K3S3-F1
#
_entry.id   AF-A0A9P6K3S3-F1
#
_cell.length_a   1.000
_cell.length_b   1.000
_cell.length_c   1.000
_cell.angle_alpha   90.00
_cell.angle_beta   90.00
_cell.angle_gamma   90.00
#
_symmetry.space_group_name_H-M   'P 1'
#
loop_
_entity.id
_entity.type
_entity.pdbx_description
1 polymer ?
#
loop_
_entity_poly.entity_id
_entity_poly.type
_entity_poly.pdbx_seq_one_letter_code
_entity_poly.pdbx_strand_id
1 'polypeptide(L)'
;MGCRSLWRFFTKKKHKPSLRYVRSQRHEGTLSKFRVDIQACLFSTIQHAYTACHSLEAAHLVVEKRIKKLVKDRITAALYFDGVPALEKRLTHQQRQEFRTKTLDNANKGVDQFVERVNNNQ
;
A
#
# COMPACT_ATOMS: atom_id res chain seq x y z
N MET A 1 -2.78 7.58 -3.16
CA MET A 1 -1.76 7.56 -4.24
C MET A 1 -2.48 7.57 -5.58
N GLY A 2 -1.99 8.31 -6.57
CA GLY A 2 -2.51 8.28 -7.95
C GLY A 2 -3.34 9.50 -8.36
N CYS A 3 -3.91 9.44 -9.57
CA CYS A 3 -4.71 10.50 -10.16
C CYS A 3 -6.12 10.53 -9.56
N ARG A 4 -6.43 11.59 -8.80
CA ARG A 4 -7.74 11.77 -8.16
C ARG A 4 -8.85 11.71 -9.22
N SER A 5 -9.93 10.98 -8.91
CA SER A 5 -11.12 10.85 -9.76
C SER A 5 -10.91 10.16 -11.11
N LEU A 6 -9.72 9.68 -11.46
CA LEU A 6 -9.47 9.03 -12.75
C LEU A 6 -10.32 7.76 -12.91
N TRP A 7 -10.43 6.93 -11.87
CA TRP A 7 -11.31 5.77 -11.90
C TRP A 7 -12.78 6.15 -12.11
N ARG A 8 -13.25 7.19 -11.41
CA ARG A 8 -14.61 7.72 -11.56
C ARG A 8 -14.86 8.28 -12.96
N PHE A 9 -13.83 8.86 -13.58
CA PHE A 9 -13.90 9.32 -14.97
C PHE A 9 -14.09 8.15 -15.93
N PHE A 10 -13.28 7.08 -15.79
CA PHE A 10 -13.41 5.88 -16.62
C PHE A 10 -14.77 5.19 -16.46
N THR A 11 -15.26 5.05 -15.23
CA THR A 11 -16.57 4.41 -14.99
C THR A 11 -17.73 5.22 -15.57
N LYS A 12 -17.71 6.56 -15.42
CA LYS A 12 -18.71 7.45 -16.03
C LYS A 12 -18.75 7.34 -17.56
N LYS A 13 -17.59 7.20 -18.20
CA LYS A 13 -17.49 7.03 -19.66
C LYS A 13 -17.84 5.61 -20.13
N LYS A 14 -18.28 4.72 -19.23
CA LYS A 14 -18.46 3.28 -19.48
C LYS A 14 -17.24 2.67 -20.17
N HIS A 15 -16.06 3.23 -19.92
CA HIS A 15 -14.83 2.74 -20.49
C HIS A 15 -14.56 1.37 -19.89
N LYS A 16 -14.71 0.33 -20.70
CA LYS A 16 -14.26 -1.01 -20.35
C LYS A 16 -12.78 -1.05 -20.70
N PRO A 17 -11.86 -1.02 -19.73
CA PRO A 17 -10.45 -1.18 -20.04
C PRO A 17 -10.32 -2.50 -20.80
N SER A 18 -9.68 -2.46 -21.97
CA SER A 18 -9.33 -3.69 -22.66
C SER A 18 -8.43 -4.47 -21.71
N LEU A 19 -8.93 -5.57 -21.14
CA LEU A 19 -8.14 -6.50 -20.35
C LEU A 19 -7.16 -7.20 -21.31
N ARG A 20 -6.10 -6.50 -21.73
CA ARG A 20 -5.03 -7.08 -22.55
C ARG A 20 -4.26 -8.16 -21.78
N TYR A 21 -4.33 -8.12 -20.44
CA TYR A 21 -3.82 -9.15 -19.56
C TYR A 21 -5.00 -9.80 -18.84
N VAL A 22 -5.67 -10.72 -19.53
CA VAL A 22 -6.60 -11.62 -18.86
C VAL A 22 -5.80 -12.36 -17.78
N ARG A 23 -6.33 -12.43 -16.55
CA ARG A 23 -5.76 -13.24 -15.46
C ARG A 23 -5.53 -14.72 -15.86
N SER A 24 -6.02 -15.15 -17.02
CA SER A 24 -5.97 -16.50 -17.55
C SER A 24 -5.12 -16.70 -18.81
N GLN A 25 -4.31 -15.75 -19.29
CA GLN A 25 -3.25 -16.11 -20.25
C GLN A 25 -2.10 -16.79 -19.50
N ARG A 26 -2.43 -18.02 -19.08
CA ARG A 26 -1.53 -19.16 -18.93
C ARG A 26 -1.16 -19.55 -20.37
N HIS A 27 0.13 -19.79 -20.64
CA HIS A 27 0.68 -20.21 -21.92
C HIS A 27 0.62 -19.11 -23.01
N GLU A 28 1.66 -18.75 -23.76
CA GLU A 28 2.94 -19.38 -24.10
C GLU A 28 3.88 -18.30 -24.67
N GLY A 29 5.20 -18.44 -24.47
CA GLY A 29 6.18 -17.94 -25.44
C GLY A 29 6.70 -16.50 -25.34
N THR A 30 6.22 -15.64 -24.44
CA THR A 30 6.87 -14.34 -24.23
C THR A 30 7.40 -14.19 -22.80
N LEU A 31 8.70 -13.90 -22.69
CA LEU A 31 9.44 -13.52 -21.48
C LEU A 31 8.96 -12.17 -20.90
N SER A 32 7.64 -11.96 -20.81
CA SER A 32 7.08 -10.74 -20.27
C SER A 32 7.31 -10.71 -18.77
N LYS A 33 8.34 -9.97 -18.32
CA LYS A 33 8.62 -9.73 -16.91
C LYS A 33 7.42 -9.00 -16.29
N PHE A 34 6.76 -9.62 -15.31
CA PHE A 34 5.67 -8.99 -14.56
C PHE A 34 6.25 -7.99 -13.57
N ARG A 35 6.02 -6.70 -13.80
CA ARG A 35 6.55 -5.64 -12.93
C ARG A 35 5.53 -5.26 -11.88
N VAL A 36 5.93 -5.28 -10.62
CA VAL A 36 5.05 -4.98 -9.48
C VAL A 36 5.58 -3.76 -8.75
N ASP A 37 4.78 -2.70 -8.71
CA ASP A 37 4.96 -1.61 -7.76
C ASP A 37 4.47 -2.09 -6.38
N ILE A 38 5.41 -2.43 -5.51
CA ILE A 38 5.12 -3.00 -4.19
C ILE A 38 4.38 -1.98 -3.31
N GLN A 39 4.87 -0.74 -3.28
CA GLN A 39 4.30 0.28 -2.40
C GLN A 39 2.87 0.61 -2.81
N ALA A 40 2.57 0.76 -4.11
CA ALA A 40 1.21 1.03 -4.55
C ALA A 40 0.27 -0.18 -4.39
N CYS A 41 0.75 -1.40 -4.72
CA CYS A 41 -0.11 -2.59 -4.72
C CYS A 41 -0.37 -3.14 -3.32
N LEU A 42 0.58 -2.99 -2.40
CA LEU A 42 0.54 -3.61 -1.06
C LEU A 42 0.42 -2.60 0.08
N PHE A 43 0.30 -1.30 -0.20
CA PHE A 43 0.21 -0.25 0.83
C PHE A 43 -0.72 -0.62 1.98
N SER A 44 -1.96 -1.02 1.68
CA SER A 44 -2.95 -1.35 2.71
C SER A 44 -2.61 -2.61 3.49
N THR A 45 -1.99 -3.60 2.85
CA THR A 45 -1.54 -4.82 3.53
C THR A 45 -0.38 -4.52 4.46
N ILE A 46 0.59 -3.72 4.00
CA ILE A 46 1.73 -3.28 4.81
C ILE A 46 1.21 -2.47 6.00
N GLN A 47 0.37 -1.45 5.75
CA GLN A 47 -0.20 -0.63 6.81
C GLN A 47 -0.93 -1.47 7.86
N HIS A 48 -1.78 -2.40 7.44
CA HIS A 48 -2.50 -3.28 8.37
C HIS A 48 -1.56 -4.19 9.16
N ALA A 49 -0.62 -4.87 8.48
CA ALA A 49 0.30 -5.80 9.13
C ALA A 49 1.12 -5.11 10.22
N TYR A 50 1.68 -3.93 9.95
CA TYR A 50 2.48 -3.20 10.93
C TYR A 50 1.68 -2.44 11.99
N THR A 51 0.35 -2.35 11.83
CA THR A 51 -0.53 -1.78 12.87
C THR A 51 -1.11 -2.87 13.78
N ALA A 52 -1.43 -4.04 13.24
CA ALA A 52 -2.20 -5.07 13.95
C ALA A 52 -1.36 -6.24 14.46
N CYS A 53 -0.16 -6.48 13.91
CA CYS A 53 0.69 -7.57 14.37
C CYS A 53 1.46 -7.19 15.64
N HIS A 54 1.58 -8.16 16.56
CA HIS A 54 2.29 -7.98 17.83
C HIS A 54 3.82 -8.07 17.71
N SER A 55 4.35 -8.54 16.57
CA SER A 55 5.79 -8.58 16.29
C SER A 55 6.11 -8.24 14.85
N LEU A 56 7.36 -7.83 14.62
CA LEU A 56 7.89 -7.51 13.31
C LEU A 56 7.89 -8.74 12.39
N GLU A 57 8.26 -9.91 12.90
CA GLU A 57 8.28 -11.18 12.15
C GLU A 57 6.87 -11.55 11.66
N ALA A 58 5.86 -11.38 12.52
CA ALA A 58 4.48 -11.65 12.15
C ALA A 58 4.00 -10.69 11.04
N ALA A 59 4.36 -9.41 11.14
CA ALA A 59 4.04 -8.43 10.10
C ALA A 59 4.73 -8.78 8.77
N HIS A 60 6.01 -9.14 8.80
CA HIS A 60 6.78 -9.58 7.63
C HIS A 60 6.16 -10.79 6.96
N LEU A 61 5.75 -11.79 7.73
CA LEU A 61 5.12 -13.01 7.23
C LEU A 61 3.80 -12.72 6.50
N VAL A 62 2.99 -11.78 7.00
CA VAL A 62 1.74 -11.35 6.35
C VAL A 62 2.04 -10.70 5.00
N VAL A 63 3.02 -9.79 4.95
CA VAL A 63 3.41 -9.11 3.71
C VAL A 63 4.00 -10.10 2.71
N GLU A 64 4.88 -11.00 3.15
CA GLU A 64 5.49 -12.03 2.31
C GLU A 64 4.44 -12.95 1.68
N LYS A 65 3.49 -13.45 2.48
CA LYS A 65 2.36 -14.27 1.97
C LYS A 65 1.58 -13.52 0.90
N ARG A 66 1.38 -12.22 1.08
CA ARG A 66 0.67 -11.38 0.10
C ARG A 66 1.47 -11.20 -1.19
N ILE A 67 2.78 -10.97 -1.11
CA ILE A 67 3.68 -10.91 -2.27
C ILE A 67 3.63 -12.23 -3.04
N LYS A 68 3.82 -13.36 -2.36
CA LYS A 68 3.75 -14.71 -2.97
C LYS A 68 2.42 -14.93 -3.69
N LYS A 69 1.30 -14.53 -3.09
CA LYS A 69 -0.03 -14.60 -3.73
C LYS A 69 -0.15 -13.71 -4.96
N LEU A 70 0.48 -12.54 -4.97
CA LEU A 70 0.43 -11.58 -6.08
C LEU A 70 1.19 -12.09 -7.31
N VAL A 71 2.27 -12.83 -7.10
CA VAL A 71 3.14 -13.34 -8.18
C VAL A 71 2.99 -14.84 -8.46
N LYS A 72 2.07 -15.53 -7.77
CA LYS A 72 1.92 -17.00 -7.77
C LYS A 72 1.97 -17.65 -9.15
N ASP A 73 1.32 -17.04 -10.14
CA ASP A 73 1.18 -17.59 -11.50
C ASP A 73 2.13 -16.92 -12.51
N ARG A 74 3.21 -16.28 -12.05
CA ARG A 74 4.14 -15.51 -12.89
C ARG A 74 5.51 -16.18 -12.96
N ILE A 75 5.96 -16.47 -14.18
CA ILE A 75 7.27 -17.10 -14.46
C ILE A 75 8.42 -16.20 -14.00
N THR A 76 8.30 -14.88 -14.20
CA THR A 76 9.28 -13.90 -13.74
C THR A 76 8.56 -12.64 -13.26
N ALA A 77 8.78 -12.28 -12.00
CA ALA A 77 8.28 -11.04 -11.42
C ALA A 77 9.46 -10.15 -10.98
N ALA A 78 9.40 -8.87 -11.34
CA ALA A 78 10.32 -7.84 -10.88
C ALA A 78 9.58 -6.96 -9.87
N LEU A 79 10.08 -6.94 -8.64
CA LEU A 79 9.49 -6.16 -7.55
C LEU A 79 10.19 -4.79 -7.50
N TYR A 80 9.42 -3.73 -7.68
CA TYR A 80 9.91 -2.36 -7.62
C TYR A 80 9.50 -1.74 -6.28
N PHE A 81 10.50 -1.19 -5.61
CA PHE A 81 10.34 -0.37 -4.41
C PHE A 81 10.68 1.06 -4.80
N ASP A 82 9.87 2.02 -4.36
CA ASP A 82 10.14 3.43 -4.63
C ASP A 82 11.47 3.83 -3.98
N GLY A 83 12.31 4.50 -4.77
CA GLY A 83 13.55 5.12 -4.29
C GLY A 83 13.30 6.55 -3.78
N VAL A 84 14.30 7.41 -3.95
CA VAL A 84 14.19 8.82 -3.59
C VAL A 84 13.07 9.49 -4.41
N PRO A 85 12.18 10.27 -3.77
CA PRO A 85 11.11 10.96 -4.49
C PRO A 85 11.64 11.92 -5.55
N ALA A 86 10.94 11.99 -6.68
CA ALA A 86 11.18 13.02 -7.69
C ALA A 86 10.91 14.43 -7.13
N LEU A 87 11.64 15.43 -7.62
CA LEU A 87 11.57 16.82 -7.15
C LEU A 87 10.15 17.39 -7.25
N GLU A 88 9.42 17.06 -8.29
CA GLU A 88 8.05 17.49 -8.56
C GLU A 88 7.06 16.96 -7.51
N LYS A 89 7.41 15.88 -6.81
CA LYS A 89 6.59 15.31 -5.73
C LYS A 89 6.91 15.89 -4.36
N ARG A 90 7.88 16.81 -4.22
CA ARG A 90 8.32 17.35 -2.92
C ARG A 90 7.16 17.85 -2.06
N LEU A 91 6.27 18.68 -2.62
CA LEU A 91 5.10 19.21 -1.90
C LEU A 91 4.15 18.10 -1.45
N THR A 92 3.93 17.08 -2.29
CA THR A 92 3.09 15.92 -1.94
C THR A 92 3.72 15.13 -0.78
N HIS A 93 5.04 15.00 -0.75
CA HIS A 93 5.74 14.33 0.35
C HIS A 93 5.67 15.14 1.65
N GLN A 94 5.81 16.47 1.58
CA GLN A 94 5.66 17.36 2.73
C GLN A 94 4.26 17.26 3.34
N GLN A 95 3.20 17.39 2.53
CA GLN A 95 1.81 17.25 2.99
C GLN A 95 1.54 15.90 3.65
N ARG A 96 2.08 14.81 3.08
CA ARG A 96 1.97 13.47 3.68
C ARG A 96 2.73 13.36 5.00
N GLN A 97 3.87 14.01 5.12
CA GLN A 97 4.63 14.03 6.36
C GLN A 97 3.89 14.79 7.45
N GLU A 98 3.36 15.98 7.14
CA GLU A 98 2.54 16.77 8.07
C GLU A 98 1.32 15.97 8.56
N PHE A 99 0.64 15.28 7.64
CA PHE A 99 -0.50 14.44 8.01
C PHE A 99 -0.10 13.28 8.94
N ARG A 100 1.05 12.65 8.68
CA ARG A 100 1.59 11.59 9.56
C ARG A 100 1.92 12.14 10.94
N THR A 101 2.64 13.26 11.02
CA THR A 101 2.99 13.89 12.30
C THR A 101 1.75 14.23 13.10
N LYS A 102 0.77 14.89 12.47
CA LYS A 102 -0.50 15.24 13.13
C LYS A 102 -1.25 14.00 13.64
N THR A 103 -1.24 12.91 12.87
CA THR A 103 -1.90 11.66 13.28
C THR A 103 -1.18 11.03 14.47
N LEU A 104 0.16 11.06 14.49
CA LEU A 104 0.96 10.57 15.61
C LEU A 104 0.71 11.41 16.88
N ASP A 105 0.69 12.73 16.76
CA ASP A 105 0.39 13.63 17.88
C ASP A 105 -0.98 13.35 18.48
N ASN A 106 -1.99 13.12 17.63
CA ASN A 106 -3.33 12.75 18.09
C ASN A 106 -3.35 11.39 18.79
N ALA A 107 -2.59 10.40 18.30
CA ALA A 107 -2.49 9.10 18.93
C ALA A 107 -1.84 9.20 20.32
N ASN A 108 -0.74 9.95 20.44
CA ASN A 108 -0.07 10.19 21.72
C ASN A 108 -1.01 10.86 22.73
N LYS A 109 -1.73 11.92 22.32
CA LYS A 109 -2.74 12.56 23.17
C LYS A 109 -3.82 11.59 23.64
N GLY A 110 -4.25 10.67 22.77
CA GLY A 110 -5.22 9.63 23.13
C GLY A 110 -4.68 8.65 24.17
N VAL A 111 -3.39 8.31 24.10
CA VAL A 111 -2.70 7.50 25.11
C VAL A 111 -2.60 8.26 26.43
N ASP A 112 -2.17 9.53 26.40
CA ASP A 112 -2.06 10.35 27.61
C ASP A 112 -3.41 10.47 28.33
N GLN A 113 -4.48 10.75 27.59
CA GLN A 113 -5.86 10.78 28.12
C GLN A 113 -6.33 9.44 28.67
N PHE A 114 -5.86 8.32 28.11
CA PHE A 114 -6.16 6.99 28.66
C PHE A 114 -5.44 6.78 29.99
N VAL A 115 -4.15 7.13 30.06
CA VAL A 115 -3.35 7.03 31.29
C VAL A 115 -3.95 7.90 32.40
N GLU A 116 -4.38 9.13 32.10
CA GLU A 116 -5.04 10.00 33.06
C GLU A 116 -6.34 9.38 33.61
N ARG A 117 -7.17 8.77 32.76
CA ARG A 117 -8.41 8.11 33.20
C ARG A 117 -8.12 6.93 34.14
N VAL A 118 -7.18 6.07 33.74
CA VAL A 118 -6.74 4.93 34.56
C VAL A 118 -6.21 5.39 35.92
N ASN A 119 -5.38 6.43 35.95
CA ASN A 119 -4.82 6.96 37.20
C ASN A 119 -5.87 7.63 38.10
N ASN A 120 -6.93 8.18 37.50
CA ASN A 120 -8.03 8.84 38.21
C ASN A 120 -9.19 7.87 38.55
N ASN A 121 -9.05 6.56 38.32
CA ASN A 121 -10.09 5.54 38.51
C ASN A 121 -11.43 5.89 37.80
N GLN A 122 -11.35 6.50 36.63
CA GLN A 122 -12.48 6.76 35.71
C GLN A 122 -12.44 5.81 34.52
#